data_AF-A0A4Y8C7A3-F1
#
_entry.id   AF-A0A4Y8C7A3-F1
#
_cell.length_a   1.000
_cell.length_b   1.000
_cell.length_c   1.000
_cell.angle_alpha   90.00
_cell.angle_beta   90.00
_cell.angle_gamma   90.00
#
_symmetry.space_group_name_H-M   'P 1'
#
loop_
_entity.id
_entity.type
_entity.pdbx_description
1 polymer ?
#
loop_
_entity_poly.entity_id
_entity_poly.type
_entity_poly.pdbx_seq_one_letter_code
_entity_poly.pdbx_strand_id
1 'polypeptide(L)' 'MTQIIPALDLIDGEVVRLVKGDYEQKKVYKYNPLKKFKEYEKAGAKELHLVDLTG' A
#
# COMPACT_ATOMS: atom_id res chain seq x y z
N MET A 1 -7.33 5.05 22.50
CA MET A 1 -6.64 5.78 21.41
C MET A 1 -6.69 4.90 20.18
N THR A 2 -7.11 5.43 19.03
CA THR A 2 -7.18 4.66 17.78
C THR A 2 -5.79 4.64 17.12
N GLN A 3 -5.29 3.45 16.83
CA GLN A 3 -4.05 3.26 16.07
C GLN A 3 -4.36 3.36 14.58
N ILE A 4 -3.57 4.15 13.84
CA ILE A 4 -3.67 4.23 12.38
C ILE A 4 -2.58 3.32 11.79
N ILE A 5 -3.00 2.38 10.95
CA ILE A 5 -2.11 1.44 10.27
C ILE A 5 -2.19 1.75 8.76
N PRO A 6 -1.15 2.34 8.15
CA PRO A 6 -1.10 2.54 6.71
C PRO A 6 -1.07 1.20 5.98
N ALA A 7 -1.64 1.17 4.77
CA ALA A 7 -1.66 -0.01 3.93
C ALA A 7 -1.01 0.25 2.56
N LEU A 8 -0.33 -0.77 2.02
CA LEU A 8 0.14 -0.81 0.64
C LEU A 8 -0.34 -2.13 0.03
N ASP A 9 -1.04 -2.02 -1.11
CA ASP A 9 -1.45 -3.15 -1.92
C ASP A 9 -0.50 -3.22 -3.13
N LEU A 10 0.09 -4.39 -3.40
CA LEU A 10 1.05 -4.59 -4.49
C LEU A 10 0.50 -5.58 -5.53
N ILE A 11 0.68 -5.28 -6.81
CA ILE A 11 0.55 -6.24 -7.92
C ILE A 11 1.82 -6.13 -8.74
N ASP A 12 2.53 -7.24 -8.95
CA ASP A 12 3.81 -7.29 -9.69
C ASP A 12 4.85 -6.29 -9.15
N GLY A 13 4.82 -6.02 -7.84
CA GLY A 13 5.68 -5.04 -7.17
C GLY A 13 5.29 -3.57 -7.36
N GLU A 14 4.24 -3.26 -8.12
CA GLU A 14 3.68 -1.92 -8.25
C GLU A 14 2.65 -1.63 -7.16
N VAL A 15 2.66 -0.40 -6.61
CA VAL A 15 1.63 0.02 -5.65
C VAL A 15 0.33 0.27 -6.39
N VAL A 16 -0.73 -0.43 -6.01
CA VAL A 16 -2.04 -0.33 -6.63
C VAL A 16 -3.13 -0.02 -5.62
N ARG A 17 -4.31 0.32 -6.12
CA ARG A 17 -5.56 0.30 -5.37
C ARG A 17 -6.67 -0.24 -6.26
N LEU A 18 -7.35 -1.27 -5.80
CA LEU A 18 -8.52 -1.82 -6.49
C LEU A 18 -9.80 -1.11 -6.03
N VAL A 19 -10.68 -0.78 -6.97
CA VAL A 19 -12.02 -0.31 -6.63
C VAL A 19 -12.86 -1.52 -6.23
N LYS A 20 -13.25 -1.60 -4.95
CA LYS A 20 -14.02 -2.72 -4.39
C LYS A 20 -13.40 -4.12 -4.65
N GLY A 21 -12.07 -4.20 -4.78
CA GLY A 21 -11.37 -5.46 -5.04
C GLY A 21 -11.38 -5.92 -6.51
N ASP A 22 -11.87 -5.09 -7.44
CA ASP A 22 -11.88 -5.40 -8.87
C ASP A 22 -10.51 -5.12 -9.52
N TYR A 23 -9.87 -6.17 -10.04
CA TYR A 23 -8.55 -6.12 -10.68
C TYR A 23 -8.54 -5.35 -12.00
N GLU A 24 -9.66 -5.32 -12.72
CA GLU A 24 -9.81 -4.56 -13.96
C GLU A 24 -9.91 -3.05 -13.66
N GLN A 25 -10.38 -2.71 -12.45
CA GLN A 25 -10.50 -1.34 -11.97
C GLN A 25 -9.37 -1.00 -10.99
N LYS A 26 -8.13 -1.27 -11.40
CA LYS A 26 -6.94 -0.91 -10.63
C LYS A 26 -6.44 0.49 -10.95
N LYS A 27 -6.09 1.24 -9.91
CA LYS A 27 -5.33 2.48 -10.03
C LYS A 27 -3.88 2.22 -9.62
N VAL A 28 -2.95 2.37 -10.56
CA VAL A 28 -1.52 2.25 -10.31
C VAL A 28 -0.98 3.57 -9.78
N TYR A 29 -0.21 3.50 -8.70
CA TYR A 29 0.53 4.62 -8.16
C TYR A 29 2.01 4.42 -8.46
N LYS A 30 2.62 5.41 -9.15
CA LYS A 30 4.06 5.45 -9.42
C LYS A 30 4.85 5.84 -8.17
N TYR A 31 4.76 5.01 -7.15
CA TYR A 31 5.54 5.14 -5.93
C TYR A 31 6.56 4.02 -5.85
N ASN A 32 7.73 4.34 -5.33
CA ASN A 32 8.64 3.31 -4.85
C ASN A 32 8.09 2.82 -3.49
N PRO A 33 7.71 1.53 -3.34
CA PRO A 33 7.07 1.01 -2.14
C PRO A 33 7.91 1.25 -0.88
N LEU A 34 9.23 1.03 -0.97
CA LEU A 34 10.17 1.21 0.15
C LEU A 34 10.26 2.67 0.57
N LYS A 35 10.31 3.59 -0.38
CA LYS A 35 10.32 5.03 -0.09
C LYS A 35 9.02 5.44 0.61
N LYS A 36 7.88 4.91 0.16
CA LYS A 36 6.58 5.21 0.75
C LYS A 36 6.45 4.65 2.17
N PHE A 37 6.95 3.45 2.42
CA PHE A 37 7.02 2.89 3.77
C PHE A 37 7.87 3.76 4.71
N LYS A 38 9.06 4.21 4.26
CA LYS A 38 9.90 5.11 5.06
C LYS A 38 9.23 6.45 5.38
N GLU A 39 8.37 6.97 4.50
CA GLU A 39 7.57 8.16 4.79
C GLU A 39 6.57 7.90 5.91
N TYR A 40 5.89 6.75 5.91
CA TYR A 40 4.96 6.38 6.97
C TYR A 40 5.66 6.18 8.31
N GLU A 41 6.81 5.52 8.32
CA GLU A 41 7.64 5.34 9.52
C GLU A 41 8.04 6.70 10.12
N LYS A 42 8.51 7.63 9.28
CA LYS A 42 8.83 9.00 9.69
C LYS A 42 7.63 9.79 10.19
N ALA A 43 6.42 9.47 9.72
CA ALA A 43 5.17 10.06 10.18
C ALA A 43 4.65 9.45 11.49
N GLY A 44 5.36 8.47 12.06
CA GLY A 44 5.01 7.84 13.33
C GLY A 44 4.22 6.53 13.21
N ALA A 45 4.08 5.98 12.01
CA ALA A 45 3.52 4.65 11.84
C ALA A 45 4.47 3.60 12.44
N LYS A 46 3.93 2.71 13.27
CA LYS A 46 4.69 1.61 13.89
C LYS A 46 4.56 0.29 13.13
N GLU A 47 3.52 0.20 12.31
CA GLU A 47 3.12 -1.00 11.59
C GLU A 47 2.73 -0.61 10.17
N LEU A 48 2.90 -1.53 9.23
CA LEU A 48 2.43 -1.42 7.86
C LEU A 48 1.62 -2.68 7.53
N HIS A 49 0.43 -2.48 7.00
CA HIS A 49 -0.33 -3.55 6.38
C HIS A 49 0.08 -3.68 4.92
N LEU A 50 0.83 -4.72 4.58
CA LEU A 50 1.28 -4.98 3.21
C LEU A 50 0.50 -6.18 2.64
N VAL A 51 -0.10 -6.00 1.48
CA VAL A 51 -0.84 -7.07 0.78
C VAL A 51 -0.21 -7.28 -0.59
N ASP A 52 0.21 -8.51 -0.87
CA ASP A 52 0.60 -8.93 -2.20
C ASP A 52 -0.62 -9.55 -2.90
N LEU A 53 -1.06 -8.92 -3.97
CA LEU A 53 -2.21 -9.30 -4.78
C LEU A 53 -1.81 -9.96 -6.11
N THR A 54 -0.52 -10.24 -6.31
CA THR A 54 0.04 -10.66 -7.61
C THR A 54 -0.56 -11.98 -8.13
N GLY A 55 -1.05 -12.87 -7.26
CA GLY A 55 -1.91 -14.00 -7.65
C GLY A 55 -1.25 -15.05 -8.52
#